data_AF-A0A1V4MEN0-F1
#
_entry.id   AF-A0A1V4MEN0-F1
#
_cell.length_a   1.000
_cell.length_b   1.000
_cell.length_c   1.000
_cell.angle_alpha   90.00
_cell.angle_beta   90.00
_cell.angle_gamma   90.00
#
_symmetry.space_group_name_H-M   'P 1'
#
loop_
_entity.id
_entity.type
_entity.pdbx_description
1 polymer ?
#
loop_
_entity_poly.entity_id
_entity_poly.type
_entity_poly.pdbx_seq_one_letter_code
_entity_poly.pdbx_strand_id
1 'polypeptide(L)'
;MKKLHLILLLSVTCFLCNIMLPTCYAAGHKGKVAAVVQGNTEICGVLEDILPDLGEDACDVKGQISNLVFIKGDLPEMLEPERKVILNVQDTGKFMTKVIFLNDSDTKLNDIASALIKEEGGIIWYNEKGGLCILLLLKPENEFLPSVGDDASLKVKRNRRIIEGC
;
A
#
# COMPACT_ATOMS: atom_id res chain seq x y z
N MET A 1 40.33 45.55 -10.25
CA MET A 1 39.11 45.01 -9.62
C MET A 1 38.33 44.11 -10.59
N LYS A 2 38.85 42.93 -10.95
CA LYS A 2 38.19 41.98 -11.89
C LYS A 2 37.79 40.63 -11.24
N LYS A 3 38.21 40.37 -10.00
CA LYS A 3 37.92 39.13 -9.28
C LYS A 3 36.53 39.12 -8.60
N LEU A 4 35.93 40.29 -8.37
CA LEU A 4 34.64 40.37 -7.67
C LEU A 4 33.46 39.93 -8.57
N HIS A 5 33.54 40.22 -9.88
CA HIS A 5 32.47 39.84 -10.82
C HIS A 5 32.46 38.34 -11.15
N LEU A 6 33.60 37.66 -11.06
CA LEU A 6 33.67 36.22 -11.29
C LEU A 6 33.03 35.43 -10.14
N ILE A 7 33.18 35.92 -8.90
CA ILE A 7 32.58 35.30 -7.70
C ILE A 7 31.06 35.52 -7.69
N LEU A 8 30.58 36.66 -8.17
CA LEU A 8 29.15 36.94 -8.26
C LEU A 8 28.45 36.10 -9.36
N LEU A 9 29.14 35.81 -10.48
CA LEU A 9 28.57 34.93 -11.51
C LEU A 9 28.49 33.48 -11.02
N LEU A 10 29.51 33.00 -10.29
CA LEU A 10 29.55 31.65 -9.72
C LEU A 10 28.48 31.43 -8.64
N SER A 11 28.15 32.46 -7.84
CA SER A 11 27.11 32.34 -6.81
C SER A 11 25.69 32.29 -7.41
N VAL A 12 25.45 32.99 -8.52
CA VAL A 12 24.15 32.98 -9.21
C VAL A 12 23.93 31.65 -9.97
N THR A 13 24.96 31.04 -10.54
CA THR A 13 24.83 29.70 -11.16
C THR A 13 24.61 28.58 -10.12
N CYS A 14 25.17 28.71 -8.91
CA CYS A 14 24.89 27.77 -7.82
C CYS A 14 23.47 27.89 -7.25
N PHE A 15 22.86 29.07 -7.31
CA PHE A 15 21.47 29.27 -6.87
C PHE A 15 20.45 28.73 -7.87
N LEU A 16 20.78 28.67 -9.17
CA LEU A 16 19.91 28.08 -10.19
C LEU A 16 20.01 26.54 -10.28
N CYS A 17 21.13 25.94 -9.89
CA CYS A 17 21.25 24.47 -9.81
C CYS A 17 20.58 23.84 -8.58
N ASN A 18 20.15 24.62 -7.58
CA ASN A 18 19.34 24.11 -6.48
C ASN A 18 17.83 24.11 -6.77
N ILE A 19 17.41 24.57 -7.96
CA ILE A 19 15.99 24.57 -8.41
C ILE A 19 15.59 23.24 -9.10
N MET A 20 16.51 22.29 -9.20
CA MET A 20 16.15 20.90 -9.53
C MET A 20 16.72 19.97 -8.47
N LEU A 21 16.08 19.97 -7.29
CA LEU A 21 15.88 18.69 -6.62
C LEU A 21 15.15 17.81 -7.64
N PRO A 22 15.74 16.69 -8.09
CA PRO A 22 14.96 15.67 -8.75
C PRO A 22 13.81 15.40 -7.79
N THR A 23 12.58 15.50 -8.28
CA THR A 23 11.42 14.92 -7.65
C THR A 23 11.82 13.49 -7.32
N CYS A 24 12.30 13.27 -6.09
CA CYS A 24 12.85 11.99 -5.67
C CYS A 24 11.78 10.99 -6.03
N TYR A 25 12.12 10.17 -7.01
CA TYR A 25 11.28 9.12 -7.54
C TYR A 25 10.93 8.30 -6.29
N ALA A 26 9.72 8.49 -5.78
CA ALA A 26 9.12 7.54 -4.86
C ALA A 26 8.89 6.31 -5.73
N ALA A 27 9.95 5.54 -5.95
CA ALA A 27 9.95 4.31 -6.72
C ALA A 27 8.94 3.41 -6.02
N GLY A 28 7.76 3.41 -6.62
CA GLY A 28 6.56 2.80 -6.08
C GLY A 28 6.70 1.31 -6.23
N HIS A 29 6.54 0.60 -5.12
CA HIS A 29 6.28 -0.81 -5.18
C HIS A 29 4.98 -1.00 -5.94
N LYS A 30 5.04 -1.78 -7.02
CA LYS A 30 3.94 -1.98 -7.94
C LYS A 30 3.33 -3.35 -7.71
N GLY A 31 2.03 -3.40 -7.83
CA GLY A 31 1.28 -4.63 -7.93
C GLY A 31 0.22 -4.50 -9.01
N LYS A 32 -0.43 -5.61 -9.30
CA LYS A 32 -1.56 -5.66 -10.22
C LYS A 32 -2.78 -6.16 -9.47
N VAL A 33 -3.92 -5.50 -9.66
CA VAL A 33 -5.20 -5.97 -9.13
C VAL A 33 -5.52 -7.30 -9.80
N ALA A 34 -5.58 -8.36 -9.01
CA ALA A 34 -5.78 -9.72 -9.49
C ALA A 34 -7.23 -10.18 -9.29
N ALA A 35 -7.92 -9.70 -8.26
CA ALA A 35 -9.33 -9.98 -8.03
C ALA A 35 -10.03 -8.83 -7.27
N VAL A 36 -11.34 -8.71 -7.49
CA VAL A 36 -12.20 -7.71 -6.86
C VAL A 36 -13.53 -8.38 -6.53
N VAL A 37 -13.94 -8.27 -5.27
CA VAL A 37 -15.12 -8.95 -4.73
C VAL A 37 -16.14 -7.89 -4.35
N GLN A 38 -17.33 -8.02 -4.93
CA GLN A 38 -18.45 -7.13 -4.65
C GLN A 38 -19.16 -7.53 -3.35
N GLY A 39 -19.89 -6.59 -2.76
CA GLY A 39 -20.39 -6.69 -1.38
C GLY A 39 -21.31 -7.87 -1.07
N ASN A 40 -21.37 -8.20 0.23
CA ASN A 40 -22.23 -9.23 0.85
C ASN A 40 -21.91 -10.68 0.46
N THR A 41 -20.64 -10.99 0.20
CA THR A 41 -20.19 -12.36 -0.06
C THR A 41 -19.61 -12.99 1.21
N GLU A 42 -19.74 -14.31 1.36
CA GLU A 42 -19.10 -15.07 2.43
C GLU A 42 -17.58 -14.93 2.34
N ILE A 43 -16.95 -14.48 3.43
CA ILE A 43 -15.51 -14.16 3.43
C ILE A 43 -14.63 -15.37 3.14
N CYS A 44 -15.01 -16.53 3.65
CA CYS A 44 -14.21 -17.74 3.55
C CYS A 44 -14.12 -18.26 2.11
N GLY A 45 -15.26 -18.43 1.45
CA GLY A 45 -15.26 -18.87 0.04
C GLY A 45 -14.53 -17.89 -0.86
N VAL A 46 -14.65 -16.59 -0.58
CA VAL A 46 -13.87 -15.57 -1.29
C VAL A 46 -12.37 -15.77 -1.09
N LEU A 47 -11.91 -15.91 0.17
CA LEU A 47 -10.48 -16.07 0.47
C LEU A 47 -9.90 -17.34 -0.15
N GLU A 48 -10.63 -18.45 -0.14
CA GLU A 48 -10.23 -19.71 -0.79
C GLU A 48 -10.04 -19.53 -2.31
N ASP A 49 -10.95 -18.80 -2.97
CA ASP A 49 -10.87 -18.51 -4.40
C ASP A 49 -9.66 -17.63 -4.76
N ILE A 50 -9.32 -16.64 -3.92
CA ILE A 50 -8.25 -15.68 -4.22
C ILE A 50 -6.87 -16.08 -3.67
N LEU A 51 -6.82 -16.98 -2.68
CA LEU A 51 -5.61 -17.42 -1.99
C LEU A 51 -5.58 -18.96 -1.85
N PRO A 52 -5.40 -19.69 -2.96
CA PRO A 52 -5.49 -21.16 -2.97
C PRO A 52 -4.39 -21.88 -2.18
N ASP A 53 -3.35 -21.18 -1.75
CA ASP A 53 -2.14 -21.75 -1.13
C ASP A 53 -2.08 -21.59 0.40
N LEU A 54 -3.17 -21.18 1.06
CA LEU A 54 -3.18 -20.86 2.50
C LEU A 54 -3.34 -22.04 3.47
N GLY A 55 -3.17 -23.27 2.99
CA GLY A 55 -3.20 -24.49 3.80
C GLY A 55 -4.59 -25.11 3.96
N GLU A 56 -4.63 -26.33 4.52
CA GLU A 56 -5.81 -27.21 4.55
C GLU A 56 -6.83 -26.90 5.67
N ASP A 57 -6.62 -25.85 6.47
CA ASP A 57 -7.51 -25.54 7.60
C ASP A 57 -8.79 -24.84 7.11
N ALA A 58 -9.92 -25.53 7.27
CA ALA A 58 -11.25 -25.02 6.94
C ALA A 58 -11.53 -23.69 7.66
N CYS A 59 -12.01 -22.71 6.89
CA CYS A 59 -12.41 -21.42 7.42
C CYS A 59 -13.62 -21.57 8.37
N ASP A 60 -13.50 -21.26 9.65
CA ASP A 60 -14.61 -21.33 10.63
C ASP A 60 -15.18 -19.94 10.99
N VAL A 61 -14.57 -18.89 10.47
CA VAL A 61 -14.94 -17.50 10.75
C VAL A 61 -16.18 -17.11 9.96
N LYS A 62 -17.27 -16.82 10.68
CA LYS A 62 -18.50 -16.31 10.07
C LYS A 62 -18.44 -14.80 9.88
N GLY A 63 -18.70 -14.35 8.66
CA GLY A 63 -18.89 -12.93 8.36
C GLY A 63 -19.07 -12.68 6.87
N GLN A 64 -19.36 -11.43 6.55
CA GLN A 64 -19.42 -10.94 5.18
C GLN A 64 -18.39 -9.84 5.02
N ILE A 65 -17.76 -9.80 3.85
CA ILE A 65 -16.87 -8.71 3.49
C ILE A 65 -17.51 -7.90 2.37
N SER A 66 -17.34 -6.59 2.44
CA SER A 66 -17.69 -5.70 1.35
C SER A 66 -16.42 -5.24 0.67
N ASN A 67 -16.42 -5.30 -0.67
CA ASN A 67 -15.45 -4.57 -1.48
C ASN A 67 -14.00 -5.01 -1.24
N LEU A 68 -13.75 -6.32 -1.20
CA LEU A 68 -12.40 -6.88 -1.04
C LEU A 68 -11.63 -6.80 -2.36
N VAL A 69 -10.40 -6.28 -2.30
CA VAL A 69 -9.49 -6.17 -3.43
C VAL A 69 -8.22 -6.97 -3.15
N PHE A 70 -7.85 -7.85 -4.08
CA PHE A 70 -6.61 -8.62 -4.03
C PHE A 70 -5.58 -8.04 -5.00
N ILE A 71 -4.40 -7.70 -4.48
CA ILE A 71 -3.29 -7.14 -5.25
C ILE A 71 -2.07 -8.03 -5.09
N LYS A 72 -1.44 -8.38 -6.22
CA LYS A 72 -0.19 -9.15 -6.25
C LYS A 72 0.97 -8.28 -6.67
N GLY A 73 2.04 -8.22 -5.88
CA GLY A 73 3.26 -7.48 -6.24
C GLY A 73 4.22 -7.26 -5.07
N ASP A 74 5.38 -6.66 -5.37
CA ASP A 74 6.41 -6.39 -4.35
C ASP A 74 5.87 -5.44 -3.26
N LEU A 75 6.36 -5.57 -2.02
CA LEU A 75 6.10 -4.64 -0.91
C LEU A 75 7.34 -3.82 -0.56
N PRO A 76 7.17 -2.64 0.07
CA PRO A 76 8.30 -1.84 0.56
C PRO A 76 8.98 -2.49 1.75
N GLU A 77 10.31 -2.49 1.75
CA GLU A 77 11.12 -3.02 2.88
C GLU A 77 10.88 -2.28 4.20
N MET A 78 10.46 -1.00 4.15
CA MET A 78 10.21 -0.15 5.33
C MET A 78 8.72 -0.01 5.68
N LEU A 79 7.89 -0.95 5.23
CA LEU A 79 6.48 -0.95 5.58
C LEU A 79 6.35 -1.47 7.04
N GLU A 80 5.73 -0.69 7.91
CA GLU A 80 5.59 -0.99 9.34
C GLU A 80 4.11 -1.22 9.68
N PRO A 81 3.79 -2.08 10.67
CA PRO A 81 2.44 -2.22 11.18
C PRO A 81 1.89 -0.86 11.60
N GLU A 82 0.58 -0.68 11.45
CA GLU A 82 -0.17 0.53 11.79
C GLU A 82 0.16 1.78 10.99
N ARG A 83 1.12 1.69 10.07
CA ARG A 83 1.53 2.83 9.27
C ARG A 83 0.46 3.20 8.25
N LYS A 84 0.25 4.52 8.10
CA LYS A 84 -0.63 5.04 7.06
C LYS A 84 0.11 5.11 5.73
N VAL A 85 -0.48 4.53 4.71
CA VAL A 85 0.05 4.48 3.35
C VAL A 85 -0.97 4.98 2.34
N ILE A 86 -0.47 5.48 1.23
CA ILE A 86 -1.31 5.81 0.07
C ILE A 86 -1.18 4.67 -0.91
N LEU A 87 -2.30 4.03 -1.20
CA LEU A 87 -2.45 3.18 -2.37
C LEU A 87 -2.95 4.05 -3.53
N ASN A 88 -2.30 3.96 -4.69
CA ASN A 88 -2.77 4.59 -5.91
C ASN A 88 -3.04 3.50 -6.95
N VAL A 89 -4.30 3.33 -7.32
CA VAL A 89 -4.72 2.42 -8.38
C VAL A 89 -5.04 3.23 -9.62
N GLN A 90 -4.47 2.81 -10.75
CA GLN A 90 -4.67 3.46 -12.02
C GLN A 90 -6.18 3.57 -12.33
N ASP A 91 -6.58 4.71 -12.88
CA ASP A 91 -7.96 5.00 -13.33
C ASP A 91 -9.06 4.99 -12.25
N THR A 92 -8.75 4.56 -11.01
CA THR A 92 -9.67 4.53 -9.87
C THR A 92 -9.35 5.62 -8.84
N GLY A 93 -8.06 5.92 -8.64
CA GLY A 93 -7.61 7.00 -7.77
C GLY A 93 -6.77 6.53 -6.57
N LYS A 94 -6.82 7.32 -5.49
CA LYS A 94 -5.97 7.14 -4.31
C LYS A 94 -6.80 6.70 -3.11
N PHE A 95 -6.23 5.80 -2.32
CA PHE A 95 -6.83 5.27 -1.11
C PHE A 95 -5.87 5.46 0.06
N MET A 96 -6.38 5.93 1.19
CA MET A 96 -5.63 5.97 2.44
C MET A 96 -5.85 4.66 3.18
N THR A 97 -4.78 3.93 3.46
CA THR A 97 -4.86 2.63 4.12
C THR A 97 -3.95 2.60 5.36
N LYS A 98 -4.33 1.80 6.36
CA LYS A 98 -3.51 1.41 7.50
C LYS A 98 -2.99 0.00 7.25
N VAL A 99 -1.72 -0.21 7.49
CA VAL A 99 -1.09 -1.52 7.30
C VAL A 99 -1.32 -2.40 8.51
N ILE A 100 -1.71 -3.65 8.29
CA ILE A 100 -1.57 -4.73 9.26
C ILE A 100 -0.78 -5.86 8.61
N PHE A 101 0.29 -6.27 9.28
CA PHE A 101 1.04 -7.44 8.86
C PHE A 101 0.49 -8.66 9.56
N LEU A 102 0.22 -9.70 8.77
CA LEU A 102 0.16 -11.07 9.25
C LEU A 102 1.46 -11.72 8.82
N ASN A 103 2.50 -11.46 9.61
CA ASN A 103 3.85 -11.91 9.32
C ASN A 103 4.11 -13.16 10.15
N ASP A 104 3.59 -14.28 9.70
CA ASP A 104 4.08 -15.60 10.09
C ASP A 104 3.86 -16.56 8.92
N SER A 105 4.86 -17.42 8.66
CA SER A 105 4.79 -18.49 7.64
C SER A 105 3.65 -19.47 7.86
N ASP A 106 3.02 -19.40 9.04
CA ASP A 106 1.91 -20.25 9.48
C ASP A 106 0.59 -19.47 9.61
N THR A 107 0.49 -18.27 9.02
CA THR A 107 -0.74 -17.47 9.05
C THR A 107 -1.88 -18.28 8.43
N LYS A 108 -2.89 -18.63 9.24
CA LYS A 108 -4.01 -19.44 8.78
C LYS A 108 -5.05 -18.58 8.08
N LEU A 109 -5.84 -19.21 7.22
CA LEU A 109 -6.96 -18.56 6.55
C LEU A 109 -7.96 -17.94 7.54
N ASN A 110 -8.14 -18.54 8.72
CA ASN A 110 -8.96 -18.00 9.81
C ASN A 110 -8.40 -16.71 10.43
N ASP A 111 -7.09 -16.55 10.51
CA ASP A 111 -6.46 -15.34 11.06
C ASP A 111 -6.68 -14.15 10.11
N ILE A 112 -6.58 -14.41 8.80
CA ILE A 112 -6.86 -13.44 7.73
C ILE A 112 -8.34 -13.04 7.75
N ALA A 113 -9.25 -14.02 7.76
CA ALA A 113 -10.68 -13.76 7.80
C ALA A 113 -11.08 -12.96 9.06
N SER A 114 -10.55 -13.35 10.22
CA SER A 114 -10.78 -12.64 11.49
C SER A 114 -10.27 -11.21 11.45
N ALA A 115 -9.07 -10.97 10.92
CA ALA A 115 -8.51 -9.63 10.81
C ALA A 115 -9.34 -8.73 9.88
N LEU A 116 -9.78 -9.26 8.73
CA LEU A 116 -10.61 -8.53 7.78
C LEU A 116 -11.97 -8.15 8.36
N ILE A 117 -12.63 -9.06 9.08
CA ILE A 117 -13.92 -8.77 9.74
C ILE A 117 -13.74 -7.76 10.87
N LYS A 118 -12.78 -8.02 11.76
CA LYS A 118 -12.57 -7.19 12.97
C LYS A 118 -12.22 -5.76 12.62
N GLU A 119 -11.40 -5.58 11.60
CA GLU A 119 -10.83 -4.27 11.26
C GLU A 119 -11.47 -3.65 10.01
N GLU A 120 -12.56 -4.25 9.51
CA GLU A 120 -13.28 -3.83 8.30
C GLU A 120 -12.33 -3.63 7.10
N GLY A 121 -11.37 -4.55 6.97
CA GLY A 121 -10.36 -4.52 5.91
C GLY A 121 -10.96 -4.77 4.54
N GLY A 122 -10.45 -4.09 3.51
CA GLY A 122 -10.94 -4.24 2.13
C GLY A 122 -9.83 -4.50 1.10
N ILE A 123 -8.57 -4.60 1.50
CA ILE A 123 -7.46 -4.81 0.57
C ILE A 123 -6.48 -5.84 1.14
N ILE A 124 -6.16 -6.85 0.34
CA ILE A 124 -5.09 -7.82 0.60
C ILE A 124 -3.99 -7.58 -0.43
N TRP A 125 -2.76 -7.38 0.04
CA TRP A 125 -1.59 -7.26 -0.80
C TRP A 125 -0.65 -8.43 -0.56
N TYR A 126 -0.51 -9.30 -1.56
CA TYR A 126 0.37 -10.47 -1.50
C TYR A 126 1.73 -10.16 -2.10
N ASN A 127 2.78 -10.30 -1.28
CA ASN A 127 4.17 -10.21 -1.73
C ASN A 127 4.74 -11.60 -2.00
N GLU A 128 5.06 -11.86 -3.27
CA GLU A 128 5.66 -13.12 -3.71
C GLU A 128 6.99 -13.46 -3.01
N LYS A 129 7.71 -12.46 -2.48
CA LYS A 129 9.03 -12.62 -1.85
C LYS A 129 9.02 -12.64 -0.33
N GLY A 130 7.88 -12.39 0.33
CA GLY A 130 7.88 -12.11 1.77
C GLY A 130 6.54 -12.26 2.50
N GLY A 131 5.52 -12.85 1.86
CA GLY A 131 4.26 -13.19 2.53
C GLY A 131 3.11 -12.21 2.30
N LEU A 132 2.08 -12.34 3.12
CA LEU A 132 0.81 -11.61 3.03
C LEU A 132 0.83 -10.32 3.86
N CYS A 133 0.37 -9.23 3.26
CA CYS A 133 0.10 -7.98 3.96
C CYS A 133 -1.38 -7.63 3.82
N ILE A 134 -2.03 -7.31 4.93
CA ILE A 134 -3.40 -6.82 4.92
C ILE A 134 -3.38 -5.29 5.00
N LEU A 135 -4.11 -4.64 4.11
CA LEU A 135 -4.25 -3.19 4.09
C LEU A 135 -5.70 -2.83 4.42
N LEU A 136 -5.88 -2.15 5.55
CA LEU A 136 -7.19 -1.69 6.01
C LEU A 136 -7.49 -0.32 5.41
N LEU A 137 -8.59 -0.20 4.68
CA LEU A 137 -9.04 1.08 4.14
C LEU A 137 -9.49 1.98 5.30
N LEU A 138 -8.75 3.07 5.55
CA LEU A 138 -9.10 4.00 6.63
C LEU A 138 -10.27 4.89 6.26
N LYS A 139 -10.37 5.25 4.96
CA LYS A 139 -11.50 5.91 4.33
C LYS A 139 -11.45 5.57 2.83
N PRO A 140 -12.53 5.07 2.23
CA PRO A 140 -12.66 5.15 0.78
C PRO A 140 -12.74 6.64 0.42
N GLU A 141 -11.71 7.19 -0.23
CA GLU A 141 -11.81 8.54 -0.82
C GLU A 141 -12.77 8.53 -2.03
N ASN A 142 -12.95 7.37 -2.65
CA ASN A 142 -13.89 7.09 -3.74
C ASN A 142 -14.70 5.83 -3.43
N GLU A 143 -15.98 5.82 -3.80
CA GLU A 143 -16.87 4.65 -3.71
C GLU A 143 -16.60 3.60 -4.79
N PHE A 144 -15.69 3.88 -5.72
CA PHE A 144 -15.40 3.01 -6.85
C PHE A 144 -14.34 1.98 -6.51
N LEU A 145 -14.68 0.71 -6.75
CA LEU A 145 -13.72 -0.38 -6.73
C LEU A 145 -12.87 -0.36 -8.00
N PRO A 146 -11.58 -0.75 -7.92
CA PRO A 146 -10.76 -0.90 -9.10
C PRO A 146 -11.25 -2.07 -9.97
N SER A 147 -10.79 -2.10 -11.22
CA SER A 147 -11.02 -3.22 -12.12
C SER A 147 -9.91 -4.26 -12.01
N VAL A 148 -10.24 -5.52 -12.31
CA VAL A 148 -9.22 -6.57 -12.44
C VAL A 148 -8.25 -6.19 -13.55
N GLY A 149 -6.96 -6.24 -13.24
CA GLY A 149 -5.88 -5.90 -14.14
C GLY A 149 -5.33 -4.48 -13.98
N ASP A 150 -5.94 -3.63 -13.15
CA ASP A 150 -5.45 -2.28 -12.89
C ASP A 150 -4.07 -2.31 -12.22
N ASP A 151 -3.21 -1.36 -12.62
CA ASP A 151 -1.92 -1.15 -11.99
C ASP A 151 -2.10 -0.45 -10.64
N ALA A 152 -1.57 -1.07 -9.59
CA ALA A 152 -1.57 -0.56 -8.23
C ALA A 152 -0.16 -0.15 -7.81
N SER A 153 -0.03 0.95 -7.09
CA SER A 153 1.24 1.42 -6.56
C SER A 153 1.12 1.88 -5.12
N LEU A 154 2.01 1.39 -4.27
CA LEU A 154 2.04 1.74 -2.86
C LEU A 154 3.05 2.86 -2.59
N LYS A 155 2.62 3.89 -1.85
CA LYS A 155 3.47 4.98 -1.38
C LYS A 155 3.40 5.08 0.14
N VAL A 156 4.53 4.83 0.78
CA VAL A 156 4.68 4.99 2.23
C VAL A 156 4.91 6.46 2.56
N LYS A 157 4.02 7.07 3.35
CA LYS A 157 4.31 8.39 3.92
C LYS A 157 5.42 8.23 4.96
N ARG A 158 6.50 8.99 4.84
CA ARG A 158 7.40 9.22 5.98
C ARG A 158 6.75 10.26 6.87
N ASN A 159 6.64 9.98 8.17
CA ASN A 159 6.39 11.03 9.14
C ASN A 159 7.51 12.06 8.96
N ARG A 160 7.14 13.32 8.68
CA ARG A 160 8.09 14.42 8.84
C ARG A 160 8.51 14.34 10.31
N ARG A 161 9.76 13.96 10.60
CA ARG A 161 10.35 14.32 11.88
C ARG A 161 10.24 15.84 11.93
N ILE A 162 9.39 16.36 12.80
CA ILE A 162 9.54 17.74 13.24
C ILE A 162 10.93 17.74 13.87
N ILE A 163 11.91 18.30 13.17
CA ILE A 163 13.14 18.72 13.82
C ILE A 163 12.67 19.90 14.65
N GLU A 164 12.29 19.65 15.91
CA GLU A 164 12.29 20.69 16.92
C GLU A 164 13.76 21.13 17.02
N GLY A 165 14.05 22.26 16.39
CA GLY A 165 15.38 22.87 16.45
C GLY A 165 15.68 23.25 17.90
N CYS A 166 16.79 22.73 18.41
CA CYS A 166 17.50 23.32 19.54
C CYS A 166 18.16 24.63 19.13
#